data_AF-A9A864-F1
#
_entry.id   AF-A9A864-F1
#
_cell.length_a   1.000
_cell.length_b   1.000
_cell.length_c   1.000
_cell.angle_alpha   90.00
_cell.angle_beta   90.00
_cell.angle_gamma   90.00
#
_symmetry.space_group_name_H-M   'P 1'
#
loop_
_entity.id
_entity.type
_entity.pdbx_description
1 polymer ?
#
loop_
_entity_poly.entity_id
_entity_poly.type
_entity_poly.pdbx_seq_one_letter_code
_entity_poly.pdbx_strand_id
1 'polypeptide(L)'
;MLKGSKRGQISFEFSIIVLSILLMSTITITYFLTSSFDEGTRTLDKIDLGAKTAVSLVNSGYNGTNVDGTIVYAGMTWEKSGNNYQNITVYITNTTPVNVGIGDFIKNYTVNSQNIDTDKYDFNVSWTD
;
A
#
# COMPACT_ATOMS: atom_id res chain seq x y z
N MET A 1 -52.86 36.96 9.58
CA MET A 1 -51.91 36.06 10.28
C MET A 1 -51.18 35.19 9.26
N LEU A 2 -49.99 35.59 8.77
CA LEU A 2 -49.16 34.79 7.86
C LEU A 2 -47.64 34.99 8.14
N LYS A 3 -47.27 35.40 9.37
CA LYS A 3 -45.88 35.67 9.74
C LYS A 3 -45.09 34.39 10.11
N GLY A 4 -45.78 33.29 10.42
CA GLY A 4 -45.17 32.00 10.79
C GLY A 4 -44.71 31.15 9.59
N SER A 5 -45.44 31.21 8.46
CA SER A 5 -45.17 30.38 7.28
C SER A 5 -43.78 30.64 6.67
N LYS A 6 -43.37 31.92 6.57
CA LYS A 6 -42.05 32.28 6.03
C LYS A 6 -40.90 31.84 6.93
N ARG A 7 -41.10 31.83 8.25
CA ARG A 7 -40.09 31.36 9.21
C ARG A 7 -39.93 29.85 9.14
N GLY A 8 -41.05 29.11 9.11
CA GLY A 8 -41.07 27.65 8.96
C GLY A 8 -40.38 27.17 7.68
N GLN A 9 -40.65 27.83 6.55
CA GLN A 9 -40.01 27.54 5.27
C GLN A 9 -38.49 27.75 5.31
N ILE A 10 -38.02 28.88 5.85
CA ILE A 10 -36.59 29.17 5.97
C ILE A 10 -35.89 28.13 6.88
N SER A 11 -36.50 27.77 8.02
CA SER A 11 -35.94 26.73 8.89
C SER A 11 -35.89 25.36 8.21
N PHE A 12 -36.88 25.04 7.37
CA PHE A 12 -36.92 23.77 6.64
C PHE A 12 -35.84 23.72 5.55
N GLU A 13 -35.68 24.78 4.77
CA GLU A 13 -34.62 24.91 3.76
C GLU A 13 -33.22 24.82 4.41
N PHE A 14 -33.02 25.49 5.56
CA PHE A 14 -31.78 25.39 6.32
C PHE A 14 -31.50 23.96 6.81
N SER A 15 -32.51 23.26 7.34
CA SER A 15 -32.35 21.87 7.77
C SER A 15 -31.99 20.93 6.61
N ILE A 16 -32.54 21.13 5.41
CA ILE A 16 -32.19 20.34 4.22
C ILE A 16 -30.72 20.57 3.83
N ILE A 17 -30.25 21.82 3.87
CA ILE A 17 -28.86 22.16 3.56
C ILE A 17 -27.92 21.49 4.57
N VAL A 18 -28.21 21.62 5.86
CA VAL A 18 -27.40 20.99 6.93
C VAL A 18 -27.39 19.47 6.79
N LEU A 19 -28.54 18.85 6.51
CA LEU A 19 -28.63 17.41 6.28
C LEU A 19 -27.82 16.97 5.05
N SER A 20 -27.85 17.76 3.98
CA SER A 20 -27.10 17.48 2.75
C SER A 20 -25.59 17.56 2.99
N ILE A 21 -25.13 18.55 3.75
CA ILE A 21 -23.72 18.69 4.14
C ILE A 21 -23.30 17.49 4.99
N LEU A 22 -24.10 17.12 6.01
CA LEU A 22 -23.82 15.97 6.86
C LEU A 22 -23.70 14.67 6.05
N LEU A 23 -24.65 14.42 5.13
CA LEU A 23 -24.62 13.26 4.25
C LEU A 23 -23.35 13.22 3.39
N MET A 24 -23.03 14.32 2.71
CA MET A 24 -21.81 14.39 1.89
C MET A 24 -20.54 14.20 2.72
N SER A 25 -20.48 14.81 3.91
CA SER A 25 -19.35 14.63 4.82
C SER A 25 -19.21 13.19 5.28
N THR A 26 -20.29 12.53 5.70
CA THR A 26 -20.25 11.13 6.13
C THR A 26 -19.83 10.20 4.99
N ILE A 27 -20.35 10.38 3.78
CA ILE A 27 -19.95 9.58 2.61
C ILE A 27 -18.46 9.76 2.33
N THR A 28 -17.98 11.01 2.32
CA THR A 28 -16.58 11.33 2.04
C THR A 28 -15.65 10.74 3.10
N ILE A 29 -15.98 10.91 4.38
CA ILE A 29 -15.22 10.34 5.49
C ILE A 29 -15.21 8.82 5.40
N THR A 30 -16.36 8.20 5.13
CA THR A 30 -16.47 6.74 4.98
C THR A 30 -15.59 6.25 3.83
N TYR A 31 -15.65 6.88 2.67
CA TYR A 31 -14.83 6.51 1.52
C TYR A 31 -13.33 6.63 1.82
N PHE A 32 -12.92 7.74 2.46
CA PHE A 32 -11.54 7.96 2.87
C PHE A 32 -11.07 6.90 3.87
N LEU A 33 -11.87 6.61 4.89
CA LEU A 33 -11.54 5.58 5.89
C LEU A 33 -11.44 4.20 5.23
N THR A 34 -12.40 3.84 4.38
CA THR A 34 -12.40 2.52 3.71
C THR A 34 -11.19 2.37 2.78
N SER A 35 -10.81 3.43 2.05
CA SER A 35 -9.63 3.42 1.18
C SER A 35 -8.31 3.43 1.94
N SER A 36 -8.23 4.14 3.06
CA SER A 36 -6.98 4.31 3.82
C SER A 36 -6.72 3.15 4.80
N PHE A 37 -7.78 2.49 5.26
CA PHE A 37 -7.71 1.32 6.12
C PHE A 37 -7.89 0.01 5.36
N ASP A 38 -7.92 0.03 4.03
CA ASP A 38 -7.88 -1.19 3.25
C ASP A 38 -6.60 -1.97 3.62
N GLU A 39 -6.81 -3.16 4.16
CA GLU A 39 -5.73 -3.98 4.70
C GLU A 39 -4.73 -4.37 3.60
N GLY A 40 -5.23 -4.48 2.37
CA GLY A 40 -4.45 -4.77 1.18
C GLY A 40 -3.45 -3.66 0.82
N THR A 41 -3.90 -2.41 0.76
CA THR A 41 -3.01 -1.26 0.46
C THR A 41 -1.96 -1.06 1.54
N ARG A 42 -2.34 -1.20 2.82
CA ARG A 42 -1.37 -1.14 3.93
C ARG A 42 -0.34 -2.26 3.87
N THR A 43 -0.73 -3.45 3.42
CA THR A 43 0.20 -4.57 3.23
C THR A 43 1.15 -4.30 2.08
N LEU A 44 0.67 -3.74 0.97
CA LEU A 44 1.52 -3.31 -0.16
C LEU A 44 2.55 -2.27 0.27
N ASP A 45 2.16 -1.26 1.04
CA ASP A 45 3.09 -0.23 1.55
C ASP A 45 4.18 -0.85 2.45
N LYS A 46 3.80 -1.83 3.28
CA LYS A 46 4.77 -2.58 4.09
C LYS A 46 5.74 -3.38 3.23
N ILE A 47 5.26 -4.02 2.17
CA ILE A 47 6.11 -4.77 1.22
C ILE A 47 7.11 -3.84 0.56
N ASP A 48 6.64 -2.71 0.03
CA ASP A 48 7.49 -1.70 -0.62
C ASP A 48 8.59 -1.20 0.34
N LEU A 49 8.21 -0.87 1.58
CA LEU A 49 9.16 -0.45 2.60
C LEU A 49 10.16 -1.57 2.95
N GLY A 50 9.67 -2.78 3.22
CA GLY A 50 10.49 -3.92 3.58
C GLY A 50 11.46 -4.34 2.47
N ALA A 51 11.04 -4.25 1.20
CA ALA A 51 11.89 -4.53 0.05
C ALA A 51 12.99 -3.47 -0.11
N LYS A 52 12.67 -2.18 0.00
CA LYS A 52 13.68 -1.09 -0.02
C LYS A 52 14.70 -1.25 1.09
N THR A 53 14.25 -1.59 2.30
CA THR A 53 15.16 -1.85 3.42
C THR A 53 16.04 -3.08 3.15
N ALA A 54 15.46 -4.18 2.65
CA ALA A 54 16.23 -5.37 2.32
C ALA A 54 17.30 -5.10 1.26
N VAL A 55 16.96 -4.37 0.19
CA VAL A 55 17.91 -3.93 -0.85
C VAL A 55 19.03 -3.09 -0.25
N SER A 56 18.70 -2.13 0.63
CA SER A 56 19.71 -1.34 1.33
C SER A 56 20.63 -2.18 2.21
N LEU A 57 20.10 -3.21 2.87
CA LEU A 57 20.88 -4.12 3.71
C LEU A 57 21.82 -4.97 2.86
N VAL A 58 21.36 -5.45 1.71
CA VAL A 58 22.20 -6.19 0.76
C VAL A 58 23.37 -5.34 0.28
N ASN A 59 23.11 -4.10 -0.15
CA ASN A 59 24.17 -3.18 -0.55
C ASN A 59 25.17 -2.87 0.57
N SER A 60 24.77 -3.04 1.83
CA SER A 60 25.63 -2.83 3.00
C SER A 60 26.44 -4.07 3.42
N GLY A 61 26.29 -5.21 2.74
CA GLY A 61 26.97 -6.46 3.10
C GLY A 61 26.38 -7.14 4.36
N TYR A 62 25.15 -6.80 4.75
CA TYR A 62 24.54 -7.31 5.97
C TYR A 62 24.37 -8.83 5.91
N ASN A 63 24.66 -9.52 7.01
CA ASN A 63 24.53 -10.99 7.11
C ASN A 63 25.27 -11.77 6.00
N GLY A 64 26.36 -11.21 5.46
CA GLY A 64 27.17 -11.86 4.42
C GLY A 64 26.60 -11.77 3.00
N THR A 65 25.54 -10.99 2.77
CA THR A 65 25.04 -10.70 1.42
C THR A 65 25.98 -9.72 0.72
N ASN A 66 27.10 -10.21 0.19
CA ASN A 66 27.97 -9.40 -0.65
C ASN A 66 27.48 -9.46 -2.11
N VAL A 67 27.31 -8.28 -2.70
CA VAL A 67 27.13 -8.07 -4.13
C VAL A 67 28.32 -7.30 -4.68
N ASP A 68 28.84 -7.72 -5.82
CA ASP A 68 29.97 -7.05 -6.48
C ASP A 68 29.57 -5.68 -7.06
N GLY A 69 28.27 -5.42 -7.20
CA GLY A 69 27.71 -4.16 -7.71
C GLY A 69 26.49 -3.71 -6.90
N THR A 70 26.14 -2.44 -7.02
CA THR A 70 24.96 -1.88 -6.35
C THR A 70 23.69 -2.42 -6.97
N ILE A 71 22.79 -2.96 -6.13
CA ILE A 71 21.42 -3.28 -6.53
C ILE A 71 20.48 -2.13 -6.18
N VAL A 72 19.49 -1.87 -7.03
CA VAL A 72 18.57 -0.74 -6.88
C VAL A 72 17.13 -1.24 -6.96
N TYR A 73 16.31 -0.81 -6.01
CA TYR A 73 14.87 -1.06 -6.05
C TYR A 73 14.24 -0.24 -7.19
N ALA A 74 13.65 -0.93 -8.18
CA ALA A 74 13.08 -0.30 -9.37
C ALA A 74 11.57 -0.10 -9.29
N GLY A 75 10.89 -0.80 -8.38
CA GLY A 75 9.46 -0.67 -8.16
C GLY A 75 8.80 -1.99 -7.80
N MET A 76 7.47 -1.96 -7.75
CA MET A 76 6.65 -3.13 -7.45
C MET A 76 5.39 -3.10 -8.31
N THR A 77 5.01 -4.26 -8.84
CA THR A 77 3.69 -4.48 -9.45
C THR A 77 2.91 -5.49 -8.63
N TRP A 78 1.60 -5.43 -8.71
CA TRP A 78 0.71 -6.38 -8.08
C TRP A 78 -0.51 -6.57 -8.96
N GLU A 79 -1.13 -7.73 -8.83
CA GLU A 79 -2.41 -8.01 -9.46
C GLU A 79 -3.52 -7.89 -8.42
N LYS A 80 -4.69 -7.45 -8.86
CA LYS A 80 -5.88 -7.40 -8.01
C LYS A 80 -6.83 -8.52 -8.42
N SER A 81 -7.05 -9.47 -7.53
CA SER A 81 -8.02 -10.56 -7.70
C SER A 81 -9.18 -10.34 -6.74
N GLY A 82 -10.27 -9.76 -7.25
CA GLY A 82 -11.42 -9.34 -6.43
C GLY A 82 -11.04 -8.21 -5.45
N ASN A 83 -11.19 -8.47 -4.14
CA ASN A 83 -10.81 -7.52 -3.07
C ASN A 83 -9.40 -7.77 -2.51
N ASN A 84 -8.67 -8.76 -3.02
CA ASN A 84 -7.33 -9.09 -2.53
C ASN A 84 -6.27 -8.70 -3.56
N TYR A 85 -5.12 -8.28 -3.05
CA TYR A 85 -3.91 -8.09 -3.85
C TYR A 85 -3.13 -9.40 -3.86
N GLN A 86 -2.69 -9.83 -5.04
CA GLN A 86 -1.99 -11.10 -5.27
C GLN A 86 -0.81 -10.85 -6.23
N ASN A 87 0.11 -11.83 -6.32
CA ASN A 87 1.22 -11.82 -7.27
C ASN A 87 2.06 -10.53 -7.21
N ILE A 88 2.51 -10.19 -6.02
CA ILE A 88 3.27 -8.98 -5.77
C ILE A 88 4.71 -9.24 -6.23
N THR A 89 5.11 -8.55 -7.29
CA THR A 89 6.44 -8.68 -7.89
C THR A 89 7.22 -7.41 -7.65
N VAL A 90 8.33 -7.53 -6.92
CA VAL A 90 9.30 -6.45 -6.74
C VAL A 90 10.38 -6.55 -7.80
N TYR A 91 10.63 -5.43 -8.48
CA TYR A 91 11.66 -5.30 -9.49
C TYR A 91 12.91 -4.69 -8.88
N ILE A 92 14.03 -5.37 -9.10
CA ILE A 92 15.34 -4.93 -8.64
C ILE A 92 16.24 -4.88 -9.85
N THR A 93 16.91 -3.76 -10.04
CA THR A 93 17.94 -3.62 -11.06
C THR A 93 19.31 -3.88 -10.46
N ASN A 94 20.17 -4.52 -11.25
CA ASN A 94 21.50 -4.90 -10.83
C ASN A 94 22.49 -4.61 -11.96
N THR A 95 23.63 -4.03 -11.62
CA THR A 95 24.69 -3.75 -12.60
C THR A 95 25.62 -4.94 -12.83
N THR A 96 25.57 -5.93 -11.94
CA THR A 96 26.36 -7.16 -11.99
C THR A 96 25.48 -8.37 -11.70
N PRO A 97 25.84 -9.57 -12.16
CA PRO A 97 25.08 -10.79 -11.86
C PRO A 97 24.96 -11.02 -10.35
N VAL A 98 23.73 -11.24 -9.89
CA VAL A 98 23.43 -11.40 -8.46
C VAL A 98 23.22 -12.88 -8.14
N ASN A 99 23.74 -13.34 -7.00
CA ASN A 99 23.52 -14.71 -6.53
C ASN A 99 22.04 -14.93 -6.16
N VAL A 100 21.49 -16.09 -6.52
CA VAL A 100 20.11 -16.52 -6.21
C VAL A 100 19.76 -16.34 -4.73
N GLY A 101 20.71 -16.60 -3.82
CA GLY A 101 20.49 -16.46 -2.37
C GLY A 101 20.19 -15.04 -1.89
N ILE A 102 20.48 -14.01 -2.70
CA ILE A 102 20.16 -12.62 -2.39
C ILE A 102 18.68 -12.32 -2.66
N GLY A 103 18.10 -12.92 -3.70
CA GLY A 103 16.65 -12.86 -3.93
C GLY A 103 15.88 -13.48 -2.77
N ASP A 104 16.35 -14.62 -2.27
CA ASP A 104 15.78 -15.30 -1.10
C ASP A 104 15.94 -14.49 0.17
N PHE A 105 17.11 -13.84 0.39
CA PHE A 105 17.30 -12.94 1.52
C PHE A 105 16.29 -11.79 1.48
N ILE A 106 16.14 -11.13 0.33
CA ILE A 106 15.21 -10.00 0.18
C ILE A 106 13.78 -10.45 0.47
N LYS A 107 13.35 -11.55 -0.14
CA LYS A 107 12.02 -12.15 0.11
C LYS A 107 11.80 -12.47 1.58
N ASN A 108 12.71 -13.23 2.19
CA ASN A 108 12.57 -13.67 3.57
C ASN A 108 12.64 -12.48 4.55
N TYR A 109 13.50 -11.50 4.32
CA TYR A 109 13.58 -10.32 5.16
C TYR A 109 12.29 -9.50 5.08
N THR A 110 11.77 -9.24 3.88
CA THR A 110 10.53 -8.47 3.69
C THR A 110 9.34 -9.16 4.35
N VAL A 111 9.17 -10.47 4.12
CA VAL A 111 8.07 -11.26 4.71
C VAL A 111 8.17 -11.30 6.23
N ASN A 112 9.33 -11.63 6.77
CA ASN A 112 9.51 -11.83 8.21
C ASN A 112 9.49 -10.51 8.99
N SER A 113 10.15 -9.46 8.48
CA SER A 113 10.22 -8.17 9.18
C SER A 113 8.87 -7.46 9.24
N GLN A 114 8.02 -7.64 8.22
CA GLN A 114 6.71 -7.00 8.13
C GLN A 114 5.55 -7.91 8.55
N ASN A 115 5.85 -9.15 8.93
CA ASN A 115 4.89 -10.19 9.30
C ASN A 115 3.79 -10.37 8.24
N ILE A 116 4.22 -10.61 7.00
CA ILE A 116 3.35 -10.72 5.84
C ILE A 116 2.84 -12.16 5.73
N ASP A 117 1.53 -12.30 5.57
CA ASP A 117 0.89 -13.58 5.31
C ASP A 117 1.19 -14.03 3.87
N THR A 118 2.08 -15.01 3.72
CA THR A 118 2.49 -15.57 2.43
C THR A 118 1.42 -16.47 1.79
N ASP A 119 0.44 -16.93 2.56
CA ASP A 119 -0.69 -17.71 2.02
C ASP A 119 -1.70 -16.79 1.31
N LYS A 120 -1.75 -15.52 1.73
CA LYS A 120 -2.59 -14.48 1.14
C LYS A 120 -1.89 -13.67 0.05
N TYR A 121 -0.59 -13.44 0.20
CA TYR A 121 0.20 -12.59 -0.70
C TYR A 121 1.42 -13.36 -1.25
N ASP A 122 1.35 -13.76 -2.52
CA ASP A 122 2.53 -14.32 -3.19
C ASP A 122 3.51 -13.20 -3.53
N PHE A 123 4.73 -13.29 -2.98
CA PHE A 123 5.78 -12.29 -3.13
C PHE A 123 6.92 -12.85 -3.98
N ASN A 124 7.25 -12.16 -5.06
CA ASN A 124 8.27 -12.55 -6.01
C ASN A 124 9.28 -11.42 -6.24
N VAL A 125 10.53 -11.79 -6.48
CA VAL A 125 11.62 -10.86 -6.83
C VAL A 125 12.00 -11.11 -8.28
N SER A 126 11.93 -10.06 -9.10
CA SER A 126 12.37 -10.08 -10.49
C SER A 126 13.59 -9.20 -10.66
N TRP A 127 14.63 -9.76 -11.26
CA TRP A 127 15.83 -9.02 -11.65
C TRP A 127 15.61 -8.39 -13.03
N THR A 128 16.01 -7.13 -13.18
CA THR A 128 15.95 -6.41 -14.47
C THR A 128 17.34 -5.88 -14.75
N ASP A 129 17.91 -6.28 -15.89
CA ASP A 129 19.23 -5.82 -16.34
C ASP A 129 19.20 -4.36 -16.84
#